data_AF-A0A959MML5-F1
#
_entry.id   AF-A0A959MML5-F1
#
_cell.length_a   1.000
_cell.length_b   1.000
_cell.length_c   1.000
_cell.angle_alpha   90.00
_cell.angle_beta   90.00
_cell.angle_gamma   90.00
#
_symmetry.space_group_name_H-M   'P 1'
#
loop_
_entity.id
_entity.type
_entity.pdbx_description
1 polymer ?
#
loop_
_entity_poly.entity_id
_entity_poly.type
_entity_poly.pdbx_seq_one_letter_code
_entity_poly.pdbx_strand_id
1 'polypeptide(L)' 'MKPTKDRRKWLAIYTRPRWEKKVNKLLLEKKVECYCPLNKVTRKWSDRYKVV' A
#
# COMPACT_ATOMS: atom_id res chain seq x y z
N MET A 1 32.74 11.95 18.03
CA MET A 1 31.62 11.00 17.84
C MET A 1 30.70 11.60 16.78
N LYS A 2 30.62 11.02 15.57
CA LYS A 2 29.86 11.61 14.46
C LYS A 2 28.36 11.31 14.63
N PRO A 3 27.44 12.26 14.43
CA PRO A 3 26.02 11.97 14.46
C PRO A 3 25.68 11.03 13.30
N THR A 4 25.14 9.86 13.62
CA THR A 4 24.61 8.90 12.65
C THR A 4 23.44 9.55 11.92
N LYS A 5 23.65 9.89 10.65
CA LYS A 5 22.64 10.45 9.77
C LYS A 5 21.50 9.45 9.61
N ASP A 6 20.36 9.70 10.25
CA ASP A 6 19.12 8.93 10.08
C ASP A 6 18.62 9.05 8.63
N ARG A 7 19.09 8.13 7.78
CA ARG A 7 18.67 8.05 6.38
C ARG A 7 17.37 7.25 6.32
N ARG A 8 16.25 7.91 6.65
CA ARG A 8 14.92 7.38 6.29
C ARG A 8 14.85 7.30 4.77
N LYS A 9 14.96 6.08 4.24
CA LYS A 9 14.85 5.79 2.80
C LYS A 9 13.53 5.09 2.56
N TRP A 10 12.77 5.59 1.60
CA TRP A 10 11.61 4.90 1.08
C TRP A 10 12.08 3.70 0.23
N LEU A 11 11.42 2.56 0.42
CA LEU A 11 11.71 1.31 -0.29
C LEU A 11 10.44 0.84 -1.00
N ALA A 12 10.59 0.32 -2.21
CA ALA A 12 9.51 -0.35 -2.93
C ALA A 12 9.44 -1.82 -2.51
N ILE A 13 8.23 -2.32 -2.27
CA ILE A 13 7.99 -3.71 -1.84
C ILE A 13 7.14 -4.40 -2.89
N TYR A 14 7.63 -5.54 -3.39
CA TYR A 14 6.82 -6.43 -4.23
C TYR A 14 5.93 -7.29 -3.34
N THR A 15 4.65 -7.38 -3.69
CA THR A 15 3.67 -8.20 -2.98
C THR A 15 2.99 -9.16 -3.93
N ARG A 16 2.34 -10.18 -3.38
CA ARG A 16 1.52 -11.09 -4.20
C ARG A 16 0.35 -10.30 -4.81
N PRO A 17 -0.09 -10.64 -6.04
CA PRO A 17 -1.21 -9.95 -6.66
C PRO A 17 -2.46 -10.01 -5.76
N ARG A 18 -3.18 -8.88 -5.63
CA ARG A 18 -4.38 -8.71 -4.78
C ARG A 18 -4.14 -8.79 -3.26
N TRP A 19 -2.89 -8.77 -2.78
CA TRP A 19 -2.56 -8.81 -1.34
C TRP A 19 -2.18 -7.45 -0.75
N GLU A 20 -2.16 -6.39 -1.54
CA GLU A 20 -1.71 -5.05 -1.15
C GLU A 20 -2.42 -4.55 0.12
N LYS A 21 -3.74 -4.69 0.19
CA LYS A 21 -4.55 -4.32 1.38
C LYS A 21 -4.14 -5.07 2.65
N LYS A 22 -3.85 -6.37 2.53
CA LYS A 22 -3.44 -7.22 3.65
C LYS A 22 -2.03 -6.86 4.12
N VAL A 23 -1.11 -6.65 3.18
CA VAL A 23 0.27 -6.25 3.49
C VAL A 23 0.30 -4.87 4.15
N ASN A 24 -0.49 -3.91 3.66
CA ASN A 24 -0.64 -2.59 4.28
C ASN A 24 -1.09 -2.71 5.75
N LYS A 25 -2.10 -3.55 6.04
CA LYS A 25 -2.56 -3.79 7.42
C LYS A 25 -1.46 -4.39 8.30
N LEU A 26 -0.74 -5.41 7.81
CA LEU A 26 0.36 -6.04 8.54
C LEU A 26 1.53 -5.08 8.80
N LEU A 27 1.84 -4.21 7.84
CA LEU A 27 2.88 -3.17 8.00
C LEU A 27 2.46 -2.12 9.03
N LEU A 28 1.19 -1.71 9.00
CA LEU A 28 0.63 -0.77 9.97
C LEU A 28 0.63 -1.36 11.39
N GLU A 29 0.29 -2.64 11.55
CA GLU A 29 0.40 -3.37 12.83
C GLU A 29 1.83 -3.42 13.36
N LYS A 30 2.82 -3.52 12.45
CA LYS A 30 4.25 -3.47 12.78
C LYS A 30 4.78 -2.05 12.98
N LYS A 31 3.91 -1.02 12.98
CA LYS A 31 4.25 0.40 13.10
C LYS A 31 5.22 0.89 12.02
N VAL A 32 5.15 0.31 10.82
CA VAL A 32 5.92 0.76 9.65
C VAL A 32 5.08 1.72 8.83
N GLU A 33 5.60 2.92 8.59
CA GLU A 33 5.00 3.88 7.67
C GLU A 33 5.00 3.31 6.25
N CYS A 34 3.81 3.14 5.67
CA CYS A 34 3.65 2.58 4.34
C CYS A 34 2.59 3.32 3.54
N TYR A 35 2.79 3.39 2.23
CA TYR A 35 1.89 4.03 1.28
C TYR A 35 1.39 2.96 0.30
N CYS A 36 0.07 2.78 0.24
CA CYS A 36 -0.57 1.78 -0.63
C CYS A 36 -1.53 2.49 -1.62
N PRO A 37 -1.14 2.68 -2.89
CA PRO A 37 -2.01 3.31 -3.89
C PRO A 37 -3.10 2.34 -4.34
N LEU A 38 -4.29 2.46 -3.74
CA LEU A 38 -5.47 1.70 -4.16
C LEU A 38 -6.29 2.53 -5.14
N ASN A 39 -6.21 2.20 -6.44
CA ASN A 39 -7.09 2.79 -7.43
C ASN A 39 -8.54 2.31 -7.20
N LYS A 40 -9.42 3.23 -6.82
CA LYS A 40 -10.87 3.00 -6.82
C LYS A 40 -11.36 3.18 -8.26
N VAL A 41 -11.77 2.11 -8.93
CA VAL A 41 -12.22 2.17 -10.32
C VAL A 41 -13.71 1.83 -10.38
N THR A 42 -14.52 2.73 -10.92
CA THR A 42 -15.92 2.45 -11.23
C THR A 42 -16.01 1.65 -12.51
N ARG A 43 -16.55 0.43 -12.45
CA ARG A 43 -16.86 -0.37 -13.64
C ARG A 43 -18.36 -0.36 -13.91
N LYS A 44 -18.72 0.00 -15.13
CA LYS A 44 -20.07 -0.18 -15.67
C LYS A 44 -20.21 -1.63 -16.14
N TRP A 45 -21.07 -2.38 -15.48
CA TRP A 45 -21.56 -3.68 -15.94
C TRP A 45 -22.82 -3.44 -16.76
N SER A 46 -23.15 -4.39 -17.65
CA SER A 46 -24.31 -4.27 -18.57
C SER A 46 -25.60 -3.91 -17.86
N ASP A 47 -25.76 -4.37 -16.62
CA ASP A 47 -26.93 -4.12 -15.78
C ASP A 47 -26.74 -2.97 -14.77
N ARG A 48 -25.52 -2.74 -14.22
CA ARG A 48 -25.27 -1.71 -13.18
C ARG A 48 -23.85 -1.16 -13.13
N TYR A 49 -23.71 0.04 -12.56
CA TYR A 49 -22.41 0.58 -12.14
C TYR A 49 -22.01 0.01 -10.77
N LYS A 50 -20.79 -0.51 -10.66
CA LYS A 50 -20.22 -0.98 -9.39
C LYS A 50 -18.85 -0.35 -9.17
N VAL A 51 -18.65 0.26 -8.00
CA VAL A 51 -17.34 0.72 -7.54
C VAL A 51 -16.53 -0.52 -7.16
N VAL A 52 -15.34 -0.70 -7.74
CA VAL A 52 -14.43 -1.83 -7.48
C VAL A 52 -13.12 -1.32 -6.88
#